data_AF-A0A1V5E7A2-F1
#
_entry.id   AF-A0A1V5E7A2-F1
#
_cell.length_a   1.000
_cell.length_b   1.000
_cell.length_c   1.000
_cell.angle_alpha   90.00
_cell.angle_beta   90.00
_cell.angle_gamma   90.00
#
_symmetry.space_group_name_H-M   'P 1'
#
loop_
_entity.id
_entity.type
_entity.pdbx_description
1 polymer ?
#
loop_
_entity_poly.entity_id
_entity_poly.type
_entity_poly.pdbx_seq_one_letter_code
_entity_poly.pdbx_strand_id
1 'polypeptide(L)'
;MRRNLCRSVLLGVLCAVAAACAQDSVDSRPEEALSRYVSAYLEGRYEEAWQCLSSEDREAKSLEAYLEERKDSGTFLARNLHRLVSHDILDVTRVDENSARATVEVRIPDFRVVVGEVSGAMEAAPWPAGALENVSFVRRNVGAFEQKYQTRGIPKRTIRETVLLVRENGQWKVRAGWGRGRN
;
A
#
# COMPACT_ATOMS: atom_id res chain seq x y z
N MET A 1 -28.31 -39.53 42.38
CA MET A 1 -27.87 -39.76 40.99
C MET A 1 -28.66 -38.91 39.96
N ARG A 2 -28.73 -37.58 40.10
CA ARG A 2 -29.49 -36.72 39.14
C ARG A 2 -28.81 -35.38 38.77
N ARG A 3 -27.62 -35.07 39.30
CA ARG A 3 -26.95 -33.77 39.10
C ARG A 3 -25.77 -33.78 38.11
N ASN A 4 -25.32 -34.97 37.66
CA ASN A 4 -24.13 -35.08 36.81
C ASN A 4 -24.43 -35.23 35.32
N LEU A 5 -25.70 -35.41 34.92
CA LEU A 5 -26.07 -35.55 33.50
C LEU A 5 -26.19 -34.19 32.77
N CYS A 6 -26.54 -33.11 33.48
CA CYS A 6 -26.74 -31.79 32.86
C CYS A 6 -25.43 -31.06 32.50
N ARG A 7 -24.29 -31.42 33.11
CA ARG A 7 -23.00 -30.79 32.79
C ARG A 7 -22.37 -31.35 31.52
N SER A 8 -22.62 -32.60 31.19
CA SER A 8 -22.02 -33.26 30.02
C SER A 8 -22.68 -32.83 28.70
N VAL A 9 -23.97 -32.50 28.72
CA VAL A 9 -24.70 -32.01 27.53
C VAL A 9 -24.32 -30.56 27.19
N LEU A 10 -24.00 -29.74 28.20
CA LEU A 10 -23.57 -28.35 28.00
C LEU A 10 -22.15 -28.21 27.44
N LEU A 11 -21.25 -29.17 27.72
CA LEU A 11 -19.90 -29.17 27.12
C LEU A 11 -19.89 -29.63 25.65
N GLY A 12 -20.77 -30.57 25.27
CA GLY A 12 -20.86 -31.06 23.90
C GLY A 12 -21.40 -30.02 22.90
N VAL A 13 -22.33 -29.17 23.35
CA VAL A 13 -22.89 -28.09 22.50
C VAL A 13 -21.91 -26.93 22.34
N LEU A 14 -21.08 -26.62 23.34
CA LEU A 14 -20.08 -25.55 23.23
C LEU A 14 -18.94 -25.88 22.25
N CYS A 15 -18.56 -27.15 22.12
CA CYS A 15 -17.57 -27.58 21.12
C CYS A 15 -18.12 -27.59 19.69
N ALA A 16 -19.43 -27.73 19.50
CA ALA A 16 -20.05 -27.70 18.17
C ALA A 16 -20.18 -26.27 17.61
N VAL A 17 -20.40 -25.26 18.47
CA VAL A 17 -20.46 -23.85 18.04
C VAL A 17 -19.07 -23.28 17.72
N ALA A 18 -18.00 -23.79 18.34
CA ALA A 18 -16.64 -23.38 18.00
C ALA A 18 -16.16 -23.90 16.63
N ALA A 19 -16.72 -25.00 16.13
CA ALA A 19 -16.40 -25.55 14.80
C ALA A 19 -17.26 -24.94 13.66
N ALA A 20 -18.38 -24.30 13.99
CA ALA A 20 -19.25 -23.63 13.01
C ALA A 20 -18.84 -22.17 12.70
N CYS A 21 -17.82 -21.66 13.40
CA CYS A 21 -17.03 -20.50 12.96
C CYS A 21 -15.85 -20.91 12.06
N ALA A 22 -15.93 -22.08 11.42
CA ALA A 22 -15.19 -22.30 10.18
C ALA A 22 -15.71 -21.25 9.20
N GLN A 23 -14.92 -20.19 9.09
CA GLN A 23 -15.10 -19.13 8.11
C GLN A 23 -15.54 -19.78 6.80
N ASP A 24 -16.72 -19.41 6.33
CA ASP A 24 -16.95 -19.28 4.90
C ASP A 24 -15.83 -18.36 4.42
N SER A 25 -14.69 -18.96 4.06
CA SER A 25 -13.63 -18.29 3.33
C SER A 25 -14.27 -18.05 1.98
N VAL A 26 -15.04 -16.95 1.88
CA VAL A 26 -15.43 -16.37 0.61
C VAL A 26 -14.11 -16.29 -0.14
N ASP A 27 -13.98 -17.14 -1.16
CA ASP A 27 -12.82 -17.18 -2.02
C ASP A 27 -12.55 -15.74 -2.44
N SER A 28 -11.48 -15.15 -1.92
CA SER A 28 -11.17 -13.77 -2.27
C SER A 28 -10.93 -13.73 -3.76
N ARG A 29 -11.40 -12.69 -4.44
CA ARG A 29 -11.06 -12.54 -5.85
C ARG A 29 -9.59 -12.10 -5.98
N PRO A 30 -8.86 -12.49 -7.03
CA PRO A 30 -7.48 -12.05 -7.22
C PRO A 30 -7.35 -10.51 -7.22
N GLU A 31 -8.36 -9.81 -7.75
CA GLU A 31 -8.51 -8.35 -7.71
C GLU A 31 -8.55 -7.82 -6.27
N GLU A 32 -9.31 -8.44 -5.38
CA GLU A 32 -9.48 -8.01 -4.00
C GLU A 32 -8.20 -8.21 -3.19
N ALA A 33 -7.52 -9.34 -3.39
CA ALA A 33 -6.24 -9.63 -2.74
C ALA A 33 -5.17 -8.63 -3.18
N LEU A 34 -5.10 -8.35 -4.47
CA LEU A 34 -4.17 -7.35 -5.02
C LEU A 34 -4.49 -5.94 -4.52
N SER A 35 -5.76 -5.54 -4.52
CA SER A 35 -6.18 -4.21 -4.05
C SER A 35 -5.82 -4.02 -2.58
N ARG A 36 -6.04 -5.05 -1.75
CA ARG A 36 -5.64 -5.04 -0.34
C ARG A 36 -4.14 -4.85 -0.17
N TYR A 37 -3.34 -5.64 -0.92
CA TYR A 37 -1.88 -5.53 -0.89
C TYR A 37 -1.40 -4.12 -1.27
N VAL A 38 -1.86 -3.61 -2.43
CA VAL A 38 -1.41 -2.32 -2.96
C VAL A 38 -1.85 -1.19 -2.03
N SER A 39 -3.09 -1.21 -1.54
CA SER A 39 -3.58 -0.21 -0.58
C SER A 39 -2.74 -0.20 0.69
N ALA A 40 -2.54 -1.37 1.31
CA ALA A 40 -1.74 -1.49 2.52
C ALA A 40 -0.30 -1.02 2.30
N TYR A 41 0.30 -1.36 1.15
CA TYR A 41 1.66 -0.95 0.81
C TYR A 41 1.78 0.58 0.64
N LEU A 42 0.87 1.20 -0.12
CA LEU A 42 0.91 2.63 -0.41
C LEU A 42 0.53 3.50 0.80
N GLU A 43 -0.26 2.96 1.72
CA GLU A 43 -0.65 3.62 2.97
C GLU A 43 0.35 3.37 4.11
N GLY A 44 1.45 2.66 3.86
CA GLY A 44 2.49 2.38 4.85
C GLY A 44 2.09 1.35 5.91
N ARG A 45 0.95 0.65 5.73
CA ARG A 45 0.56 -0.52 6.55
C ARG A 45 1.34 -1.75 6.11
N TYR A 46 2.65 -1.69 6.29
CA TYR A 46 3.58 -2.68 5.75
C TYR A 46 3.34 -4.08 6.33
N GLU A 47 2.97 -4.20 7.60
CA GLU A 47 2.61 -5.49 8.20
C GLU A 47 1.43 -6.16 7.46
N GLU A 48 0.37 -5.40 7.17
CA GLU A 48 -0.78 -5.90 6.40
C GLU A 48 -0.39 -6.28 4.97
N ALA A 49 0.44 -5.46 4.32
CA ALA A 49 0.96 -5.75 3.00
C ALA A 49 1.79 -7.05 3.00
N TRP A 50 2.60 -7.28 4.04
CA TRP A 50 3.39 -8.49 4.20
C TRP A 50 2.51 -9.74 4.32
N GLN A 51 1.38 -9.67 5.05
CA GLN A 51 0.42 -10.79 5.15
C GLN A 51 -0.28 -11.16 3.83
N CYS A 52 -0.28 -10.24 2.86
CA CYS A 52 -0.82 -10.48 1.53
C CYS A 52 0.19 -11.17 0.60
N LEU A 53 1.46 -11.31 1.00
CA LEU A 53 2.49 -11.98 0.21
C LEU A 53 2.36 -13.50 0.28
N SER A 54 2.89 -14.16 -0.76
CA SER A 54 2.98 -15.62 -0.87
C SER A 54 3.78 -16.22 0.30
N SER A 55 3.53 -17.48 0.65
CA SER A 55 4.35 -18.18 1.66
C SER A 55 5.81 -18.24 1.25
N GLU A 56 6.09 -18.49 -0.05
CA GLU A 56 7.43 -18.50 -0.65
C GLU A 56 8.19 -17.19 -0.36
N ASP A 57 7.55 -16.03 -0.56
CA ASP A 57 8.18 -14.73 -0.30
C ASP A 57 8.34 -14.45 1.20
N ARG A 58 7.39 -14.87 2.04
CA ARG A 58 7.46 -14.68 3.50
C ARG A 58 8.50 -15.58 4.16
N GLU A 59 8.79 -16.75 3.58
CA GLU A 59 9.90 -17.61 3.98
C GLU A 59 11.25 -17.03 3.55
N ALA A 60 11.31 -16.44 2.36
CA ALA A 60 12.53 -15.80 1.84
C ALA A 60 12.90 -14.50 2.58
N LYS A 61 11.91 -13.76 3.09
CA LYS A 61 12.13 -12.51 3.83
C LYS A 61 11.23 -12.40 5.06
N SER A 62 11.86 -12.41 6.23
CA SER A 62 11.16 -12.23 7.51
C SER A 62 10.43 -10.88 7.56
N LEU A 63 9.40 -10.81 8.41
CA LEU A 63 8.66 -9.58 8.64
C LEU A 63 9.57 -8.46 9.13
N GLU A 64 10.50 -8.75 10.04
CA GLU A 64 11.43 -7.76 10.61
C GLU A 64 12.32 -7.15 9.53
N ALA A 65 12.91 -7.99 8.67
CA ALA A 65 13.74 -7.53 7.57
C ALA A 65 12.93 -6.70 6.56
N TYR A 66 11.70 -7.13 6.26
CA TYR A 66 10.78 -6.41 5.39
C TYR A 66 10.41 -5.02 5.94
N LEU A 67 10.16 -4.90 7.25
CA LEU A 67 9.82 -3.64 7.90
C LEU A 67 11.02 -2.70 8.00
N GLU A 68 12.21 -3.21 8.32
CA GLU A 68 13.41 -2.37 8.45
C GLU A 68 13.79 -1.71 7.11
N GLU A 69 13.68 -2.42 5.99
CA GLU A 69 13.86 -1.85 4.63
C GLU A 69 12.89 -0.70 4.32
N ARG A 70 11.74 -0.65 5.01
CA ARG A 70 10.63 0.27 4.75
C ARG A 70 10.44 1.30 5.86
N LYS A 71 11.39 1.36 6.77
CA LYS A 71 11.40 2.33 7.86
C LYS A 71 11.54 3.73 7.30
N ASP A 72 10.45 4.47 7.34
CA ASP A 72 10.44 5.90 7.08
C ASP A 72 10.94 6.64 8.32
N SER A 73 11.73 7.69 8.10
CA SER A 73 12.13 8.64 9.16
C SER A 73 10.97 9.51 9.67
N GLY A 74 9.77 9.37 9.09
CA GLY A 74 8.54 10.02 9.51
C GLY A 74 8.49 11.49 9.08
N THR A 75 9.19 11.84 8.00
CA THR A 75 9.28 13.23 7.55
C THR A 75 7.89 13.77 7.20
N PHE A 76 7.71 15.09 7.33
CA PHE A 76 6.46 15.75 6.95
C PHE A 76 6.02 15.42 5.52
N LEU A 77 6.98 15.33 4.59
CA LEU A 77 6.72 14.96 3.20
C LEU A 77 6.23 13.51 3.07
N ALA A 78 6.93 12.56 3.71
CA ALA A 78 6.54 11.15 3.68
C ALA A 78 5.13 10.92 4.28
N ARG A 79 4.82 11.60 5.39
CA ARG A 79 3.49 11.53 6.04
C ARG A 79 2.34 12.07 5.19
N ASN A 80 2.59 12.99 4.26
CA ASN A 80 1.53 13.55 3.42
C ASN A 80 1.48 12.93 2.01
N LEU A 81 2.53 12.21 1.62
CA LEU A 81 2.64 11.64 0.28
C LEU A 81 1.54 10.61 -0.01
N HIS A 82 1.22 9.73 0.94
CA HIS A 82 0.22 8.67 0.74
C HIS A 82 -1.14 9.22 0.27
N ARG A 83 -1.55 10.41 0.74
CA ARG A 83 -2.81 11.07 0.36
C ARG A 83 -2.86 11.50 -1.10
N LEU A 84 -1.69 11.66 -1.71
CA LEU A 84 -1.55 12.10 -3.10
C LEU A 84 -1.34 10.93 -4.05
N VAL A 85 -1.15 9.72 -3.51
CA VAL A 85 -1.02 8.49 -4.27
C VAL A 85 -2.40 7.86 -4.48
N SER A 86 -2.63 7.32 -5.66
CA SER A 86 -3.82 6.53 -5.98
C SER A 86 -3.43 5.33 -6.83
N HIS A 87 -4.20 4.26 -6.80
CA HIS A 87 -3.98 3.11 -7.67
C HIS A 87 -5.29 2.59 -8.25
N ASP A 88 -5.20 1.94 -9.41
CA ASP A 88 -6.27 1.18 -10.05
C ASP A 88 -5.74 -0.18 -10.48
N ILE A 89 -6.58 -1.22 -10.39
CA ILE A 89 -6.32 -2.52 -11.00
C ILE A 89 -6.96 -2.48 -12.39
N LEU A 90 -6.12 -2.53 -13.43
CA LEU A 90 -6.59 -2.36 -14.81
C LEU A 90 -7.10 -3.67 -15.41
N ASP A 91 -6.33 -4.73 -15.22
CA ASP A 91 -6.66 -6.06 -15.72
C ASP A 91 -6.17 -7.14 -14.76
N VAL A 92 -6.91 -8.25 -14.73
CA VAL A 92 -6.50 -9.49 -14.08
C VAL A 92 -6.78 -10.63 -15.05
N THR A 93 -5.73 -11.31 -15.46
CA THR A 93 -5.77 -12.46 -16.36
C THR A 93 -5.39 -13.70 -15.58
N ARG A 94 -6.32 -14.65 -15.42
CA ARG A 94 -5.99 -15.97 -14.87
C ARG A 94 -5.11 -16.72 -15.86
N VAL A 95 -3.99 -17.24 -15.38
CA VAL A 95 -3.08 -18.09 -16.16
C VAL A 95 -3.52 -19.55 -16.00
N ASP A 96 -3.90 -19.94 -14.79
CA ASP A 96 -4.52 -21.23 -14.46
C ASP A 96 -5.44 -21.10 -13.22
N GLU A 97 -5.83 -22.23 -12.61
CA GLU A 97 -6.71 -22.26 -11.42
C GLU A 97 -6.08 -21.62 -10.17
N ASN A 98 -4.74 -21.64 -10.09
CA ASN A 98 -3.94 -21.25 -8.93
C ASN A 98 -3.00 -20.08 -9.22
N SER A 99 -3.00 -19.53 -10.43
CA SER A 99 -2.14 -18.42 -10.80
C SER A 99 -2.84 -17.38 -11.68
N ALA A 100 -2.51 -16.11 -11.43
CA ALA A 100 -3.02 -14.99 -12.21
C ALA A 100 -1.93 -13.92 -12.37
N ARG A 101 -2.10 -13.11 -13.41
CA ARG A 101 -1.30 -11.93 -13.70
C ARG A 101 -2.21 -10.73 -13.70
N ALA A 102 -1.77 -9.64 -13.09
CA ALA A 102 -2.54 -8.41 -13.02
C ALA A 102 -1.70 -7.21 -13.41
N THR A 103 -2.31 -6.19 -13.98
CA THR A 103 -1.68 -4.88 -14.17
C THR A 103 -2.25 -3.90 -13.17
N VAL A 104 -1.37 -3.32 -12.36
CA VAL A 104 -1.69 -2.22 -11.45
C VAL A 104 -1.19 -0.93 -12.06
N GLU A 105 -2.03 0.08 -12.07
CA GLU A 105 -1.66 1.45 -12.36
C GLU A 105 -1.54 2.23 -11.06
N VAL A 106 -0.37 2.82 -10.79
CA VAL A 106 -0.14 3.67 -9.62
C VAL A 106 0.14 5.09 -10.10
N ARG A 107 -0.59 6.06 -9.56
CA ARG A 107 -0.39 7.49 -9.83
C ARG A 107 0.23 8.13 -8.60
N ILE A 108 1.44 8.65 -8.75
CA ILE A 108 2.20 9.30 -7.68
C ILE A 108 2.55 10.73 -8.07
N PRO A 109 2.75 11.64 -7.11
CA PRO A 109 3.32 12.96 -7.39
C PRO A 109 4.61 12.86 -8.19
N ASP A 110 4.73 13.69 -9.24
CA ASP A 110 5.99 13.86 -9.94
C ASP A 110 6.83 14.91 -9.24
N PHE A 111 7.59 14.47 -8.23
CA PHE A 111 8.45 15.35 -7.46
C PHE A 111 9.54 16.04 -8.30
N ARG A 112 9.95 15.45 -9.43
CA ARG A 112 10.94 16.09 -10.31
C ARG A 112 10.34 17.33 -10.95
N VAL A 113 9.10 17.24 -11.41
CA VAL A 113 8.35 18.38 -11.95
C VAL A 113 8.08 19.41 -10.85
N VAL A 114 7.59 18.98 -9.68
CA VAL A 114 7.28 19.89 -8.57
C VAL A 114 8.52 20.66 -8.10
N VAL A 115 9.64 19.97 -7.86
CA VAL A 115 10.89 20.60 -7.43
C VAL A 115 11.47 21.48 -8.52
N GLY A 116 11.47 21.01 -9.77
CA GLY A 116 11.97 21.79 -10.91
C GLY A 116 11.18 23.07 -11.14
N GLU A 117 9.85 23.03 -10.98
CA GLU A 117 9.00 24.21 -11.12
C GLU A 117 9.27 25.25 -10.02
N VAL A 118 9.35 24.79 -8.76
CA VAL A 118 9.65 25.66 -7.62
C VAL A 118 11.05 26.27 -7.76
N SER A 119 12.07 25.45 -8.07
CA SER A 119 13.44 25.92 -8.26
C SER A 119 13.54 26.94 -9.39
N GLY A 120 12.98 26.62 -10.57
CA GLY A 120 13.03 27.51 -11.73
C GLY A 120 12.34 28.84 -11.49
N ALA A 121 11.21 28.85 -10.78
CA ALA A 121 10.56 30.10 -10.39
C ALA A 121 11.36 30.90 -9.37
N MET A 122 12.03 30.23 -8.42
CA MET A 122 12.91 30.89 -7.45
C MET A 122 14.14 31.48 -8.12
N GLU A 123 14.73 30.78 -9.08
CA GLU A 123 15.88 31.26 -9.86
C GLU A 123 15.52 32.48 -10.73
N ALA A 124 14.34 32.46 -11.37
CA ALA A 124 13.91 33.54 -12.26
C ALA A 124 13.40 34.79 -11.52
N ALA A 125 13.15 34.71 -10.22
CA ALA A 125 12.46 35.76 -9.50
C ALA A 125 13.40 36.86 -8.97
N PRO A 126 12.93 38.12 -8.90
CA PRO A 126 13.74 39.24 -8.42
C PRO A 126 13.85 39.20 -6.90
N TRP A 127 14.97 38.68 -6.39
CA TRP A 127 15.23 38.58 -4.95
C TRP A 127 15.42 39.95 -4.30
N PRO A 128 14.70 40.25 -3.20
CA PRO A 128 14.96 41.43 -2.39
C PRO A 128 16.37 41.44 -1.77
N ALA A 129 16.95 42.62 -1.57
CA ALA A 129 18.24 42.75 -0.90
C ALA A 129 18.16 42.55 0.63
N GLY A 130 17.00 42.84 1.23
CA GLY A 130 16.82 42.80 2.68
C GLY A 130 16.41 41.42 3.22
N ALA A 131 16.93 41.06 4.40
CA ALA A 131 16.74 39.72 4.97
C ALA A 131 15.28 39.43 5.36
N LEU A 132 14.56 40.41 5.90
CA LEU A 132 13.15 40.23 6.31
C LEU A 132 12.21 40.18 5.09
N GLU A 133 12.53 40.97 4.07
CA GLU A 133 11.86 40.99 2.78
C GLU A 133 12.03 39.64 2.08
N ASN A 134 13.23 39.03 2.16
CA ASN A 134 13.50 37.69 1.65
C ASN A 134 12.62 36.62 2.30
N VAL A 135 12.42 36.65 3.62
CA VAL A 135 11.52 35.71 4.30
C VAL A 135 10.08 35.84 3.78
N SER A 136 9.59 37.08 3.64
CA SER A 136 8.24 37.37 3.15
C SER A 136 8.09 36.96 1.68
N PHE A 137 9.11 37.20 0.87
CA PHE A 137 9.18 36.82 -0.53
C PHE A 137 9.12 35.30 -0.70
N VAL A 138 9.95 34.53 0.02
CA VAL A 138 9.94 33.06 -0.04
C VAL A 138 8.57 32.53 0.33
N ARG A 139 7.98 32.99 1.44
CA ARG A 139 6.65 32.56 1.87
C ARG A 139 5.57 32.82 0.80
N ARG A 140 5.59 34.00 0.18
CA ARG A 140 4.62 34.36 -0.86
C ARG A 140 4.77 33.48 -2.09
N ASN A 141 6.00 33.29 -2.58
CA ASN A 141 6.21 32.54 -3.81
C ASN A 141 6.03 31.03 -3.60
N VAL A 142 6.54 30.46 -2.50
CA VAL A 142 6.28 29.05 -2.15
C VAL A 142 4.80 28.81 -1.90
N GLY A 143 4.13 29.71 -1.19
CA GLY A 143 2.68 29.64 -0.94
C GLY A 143 1.84 29.72 -2.23
N ALA A 144 2.30 30.45 -3.25
CA ALA A 144 1.62 30.48 -4.55
C ALA A 144 1.58 29.10 -5.24
N PHE A 145 2.60 28.25 -5.04
CA PHE A 145 2.59 26.86 -5.53
C PHE A 145 1.59 26.00 -4.80
N GLU A 146 1.43 26.17 -3.48
CA GLU A 146 0.39 25.48 -2.73
C GLU A 146 -1.00 25.82 -3.30
N GLN A 147 -1.29 27.10 -3.49
CA GLN A 147 -2.56 27.54 -4.07
C GLN A 147 -2.74 27.03 -5.51
N LYS A 148 -1.67 27.02 -6.32
CA LYS A 148 -1.67 26.44 -7.66
C LYS A 148 -2.06 24.96 -7.62
N TYR A 149 -1.46 24.17 -6.73
CA TYR A 149 -1.72 22.73 -6.65
C TYR A 149 -3.08 22.40 -6.04
N GLN A 150 -3.59 23.23 -5.13
CA GLN A 150 -4.97 23.10 -4.64
C GLN A 150 -6.01 23.34 -5.75
N THR A 151 -5.73 24.27 -6.67
CA THR A 151 -6.68 24.64 -7.74
C THR A 151 -6.57 23.79 -9.00
N ARG A 152 -5.35 23.43 -9.42
CA ARG A 152 -5.08 22.72 -10.68
C ARG A 152 -4.72 21.25 -10.49
N GLY A 153 -4.54 20.82 -9.25
CA GLY A 153 -3.95 19.52 -8.91
C GLY A 153 -2.42 19.56 -8.94
N ILE A 154 -1.81 18.71 -8.12
CA ILE A 154 -0.38 18.45 -8.15
C ILE A 154 -0.02 17.64 -9.40
N PRO A 155 1.09 17.93 -10.10
CA PRO A 155 1.59 17.09 -11.17
C PRO A 155 1.77 15.64 -10.69
N LYS A 156 1.19 14.70 -11.44
CA LYS A 156 1.33 13.26 -11.17
C LYS A 156 1.94 12.57 -12.38
N ARG A 157 2.66 11.48 -12.10
CA ARG A 157 3.08 10.51 -13.10
C ARG A 157 2.42 9.17 -12.83
N THR A 158 2.19 8.43 -13.90
CA THR A 158 1.58 7.11 -13.88
C THR A 158 2.64 6.05 -14.09
N ILE A 159 2.66 5.04 -13.23
CA ILE A 159 3.52 3.87 -13.34
C ILE A 159 2.60 2.66 -13.48
N ARG A 160 2.94 1.76 -14.40
CA ARG A 160 2.22 0.50 -14.56
C ARG A 160 3.15 -0.64 -14.22
N GLU A 161 2.67 -1.54 -13.37
CA GLU A 161 3.41 -2.70 -12.93
C GLU A 161 2.58 -3.96 -13.17
N THR A 162 3.22 -4.99 -13.70
CA THR A 162 2.67 -6.34 -13.66
C THR A 162 2.92 -6.94 -12.30
N VAL A 163 1.88 -7.46 -11.66
CA VAL A 163 1.95 -8.24 -10.43
C VAL A 163 1.53 -9.68 -10.70
N LEU A 164 2.28 -10.63 -10.13
CA LEU A 164 1.93 -12.04 -10.16
C LEU A 164 1.16 -12.42 -8.90
N LEU A 165 0.13 -13.24 -9.06
CA LEU A 165 -0.74 -13.71 -8.00
C LEU A 165 -0.74 -15.24 -7.96
N VAL A 166 -0.80 -15.79 -6.76
CA VAL A 166 -0.86 -17.23 -6.52
C VAL A 166 -1.99 -17.54 -5.57
N ARG A 167 -2.59 -18.71 -5.73
CA ARG A 167 -3.61 -19.21 -4.80
C ARG A 167 -3.01 -20.20 -3.84
N GLU A 168 -3.13 -19.92 -2.55
CA GLU A 168 -2.61 -20.70 -1.43
C GLU A 168 -3.73 -20.92 -0.42
N ASN A 169 -4.08 -22.17 -0.12
CA ASN A 169 -5.12 -22.52 0.86
C ASN A 169 -6.45 -21.78 0.62
N GLY A 170 -6.89 -21.69 -0.65
CA GLY A 170 -8.11 -20.98 -1.06
C GLY A 170 -7.96 -19.46 -1.20
N GLN A 171 -6.88 -18.85 -0.70
CA GLN A 171 -6.68 -17.40 -0.73
C GLN A 171 -5.69 -16.97 -1.82
N TRP A 172 -5.97 -15.86 -2.48
CA TRP A 172 -4.99 -15.25 -3.38
C TRP A 172 -3.94 -14.44 -2.60
N LYS A 173 -2.69 -14.55 -3.04
CA LYS A 173 -1.50 -13.90 -2.48
C LYS A 173 -0.68 -13.26 -3.59
N VAL A 174 0.03 -12.19 -3.27
CA VAL A 174 0.95 -11.51 -4.18
C VAL A 174 2.30 -12.21 -4.16
N ARG A 175 2.83 -12.51 -5.34
CA ARG A 175 4.19 -13.04 -5.52
C ARG A 175 5.14 -11.88 -5.84
N ALA A 176 6.01 -11.55 -4.89
CA ALA A 176 7.03 -10.50 -5.00
C ALA A 176 8.33 -11.00 -5.66
N GLY A 177 8.55 -12.32 -5.70
CA GLY A 177 9.67 -12.95 -6.39
C GLY A 177 10.97 -12.96 -5.59
N TRP A 178 10.91 -12.89 -4.26
CA TRP A 178 12.09 -12.92 -3.40
C TRP A 178 12.67 -14.32 -3.21
N GLY A 179 11.82 -15.35 -3.27
CA GLY A 179 12.25 -16.75 -3.19
C GLY A 179 12.92 -17.28 -4.45
N ARG A 180 12.85 -16.55 -5.57
CA ARG A 180 13.51 -16.89 -6.82
C ARG A 180 14.77 -16.03 -6.93
N GLY A 181 15.94 -16.66 -6.87
CA GLY A 181 17.20 -15.98 -7.19
C GLY A 181 17.05 -15.19 -8.49
N ARG A 182 17.54 -13.95 -8.52
CA ARG A 182 17.53 -13.11 -9.73
C ARG A 182 18.16 -13.92 -10.86
N ASN A 183 17.36 -14.29 -11.87
CA ASN A 183 17.91 -14.66 -13.18
C ASN A 183 18.30 -13.38 -13.91
#